data_AF-A0A928LGA4-F1
#
_entry.id   AF-A0A928LGA4-F1
#
_cell.length_a   1.000
_cell.length_b   1.000
_cell.length_c   1.000
_cell.angle_alpha   90.00
_cell.angle_beta   90.00
_cell.angle_gamma   90.00
#
_symmetry.space_group_name_H-M   'P 1'
#
loop_
_entity.id
_entity.type
_entity.pdbx_description
1 polymer ?
#
loop_
_entity_poly.entity_id
_entity_poly.type
_entity_poly.pdbx_seq_one_letter_code
_entity_poly.pdbx_strand_id
1 'polypeptide(L)'
;MAFACFVLIFISLIPELVSLFKKLLGFIMGVFKIRPENFENIYNELGFAYDKNQDIFYSEIEAWQREYGYCRLYDEAAITMGMVIDCEPIKFEYNSKQWLAELWKGQYGMTTGAEIGIYYRTDKEIYQSLKNDELIPMSVTLLKNNRKIFKRAQKHWWLTGFKLGEFSTPEELSALYQIKFPDRKMAQAFEEAAINIGYSSEDLYRRKSIVQIYMTTPKTQQPFSRTPIAEEIVLANSRNLCEAYNDIVDESMNAQQGIELIKEKKPELLKSFLETGRVRGLYK
;
A
#
# COMPACT_ATOMS: atom_id res chain seq x y z
N MET A 1 -18.91 37.76 -16.15
CA MET A 1 -17.74 37.00 -16.63
C MET A 1 -17.29 35.90 -15.66
N ALA A 2 -17.10 36.18 -14.36
CA ALA A 2 -16.62 35.18 -13.38
C ALA A 2 -17.53 33.95 -13.20
N PHE A 3 -18.86 34.11 -13.22
CA PHE A 3 -19.82 33.01 -13.05
C PHE A 3 -19.84 32.03 -14.24
N ALA A 4 -19.68 32.54 -15.46
CA ALA A 4 -19.57 31.72 -16.67
C ALA A 4 -18.26 30.93 -16.70
N CYS A 5 -17.16 31.52 -16.23
CA CYS A 5 -15.89 30.80 -16.06
C CYS A 5 -16.02 29.69 -15.00
N PHE A 6 -16.71 29.94 -13.88
CA PHE A 6 -16.95 28.91 -12.85
C PHE A 6 -17.75 27.73 -13.37
N VAL A 7 -18.83 27.97 -14.11
CA VAL A 7 -19.67 26.91 -14.70
C VAL A 7 -18.91 26.13 -15.77
N LEU A 8 -18.10 26.80 -16.61
CA LEU A 8 -17.27 26.13 -17.62
C LEU A 8 -16.15 25.29 -17.00
N ILE A 9 -15.50 25.77 -15.93
CA ILE A 9 -14.52 25.00 -15.15
C ILE A 9 -15.20 23.79 -14.50
N PHE A 10 -16.41 23.95 -13.95
CA PHE A 10 -17.17 22.86 -13.36
C PHE A 10 -17.53 21.80 -14.41
N ILE A 11 -17.98 22.22 -15.59
CA ILE A 11 -18.30 21.31 -16.71
C ILE A 11 -17.05 20.62 -17.26
N SER A 12 -15.89 21.28 -17.31
CA SER A 12 -14.63 20.65 -17.75
C SER A 12 -14.07 19.66 -16.74
N LEU A 13 -14.40 19.78 -15.45
CA LEU A 13 -14.00 18.84 -14.40
C LEU A 13 -14.90 17.58 -14.35
N ILE A 14 -16.12 17.63 -14.89
CA ILE A 14 -17.06 16.48 -14.86
C ILE A 14 -16.47 15.22 -15.50
N PRO A 15 -15.85 15.24 -16.70
CA PRO A 15 -15.28 14.04 -17.32
C PRO A 15 -14.12 13.43 -16.51
N GLU A 16 -13.27 14.27 -15.92
CA GLU A 16 -12.13 13.85 -15.11
C GLU A 16 -12.59 13.22 -13.80
N LEU A 17 -13.55 13.86 -13.13
CA LEU A 17 -14.16 13.39 -11.89
C LEU A 17 -14.95 12.09 -12.12
N VAL A 18 -15.62 11.95 -13.26
CA VAL A 18 -16.28 10.70 -13.69
C VAL A 18 -15.25 9.61 -13.99
N SER A 19 -14.11 9.94 -14.59
CA SER A 19 -13.02 8.99 -14.84
C SER A 19 -12.40 8.48 -13.53
N LEU A 20 -12.16 9.40 -12.58
CA LEU A 20 -11.70 9.09 -11.23
C LEU A 20 -12.68 8.19 -10.49
N PHE A 21 -13.96 8.55 -10.52
CA PHE A 21 -15.01 7.74 -9.93
C PHE A 21 -15.10 6.34 -10.56
N LYS A 22 -15.04 6.23 -11.90
CA LYS A 22 -15.04 4.93 -12.59
C LYS A 22 -13.85 4.07 -12.22
N LYS A 23 -12.65 4.65 -12.09
CA LYS A 23 -11.46 3.91 -11.67
C LYS A 23 -11.51 3.52 -10.19
N LEU A 24 -11.97 4.39 -9.31
CA LEU A 24 -12.18 4.05 -7.90
C LEU A 24 -13.23 2.94 -7.75
N LEU A 25 -14.40 3.10 -8.39
CA LEU A 25 -15.44 2.09 -8.38
C LEU A 25 -14.97 0.79 -9.03
N GLY A 26 -14.21 0.86 -10.12
CA GLY A 26 -13.63 -0.30 -10.77
C GLY A 26 -12.58 -1.01 -9.91
N PHE A 27 -11.73 -0.27 -9.19
CA PHE A 27 -10.77 -0.81 -8.25
C PHE A 27 -11.47 -1.50 -7.08
N ILE A 28 -12.43 -0.80 -6.45
CA ILE A 28 -13.32 -1.34 -5.43
C ILE A 28 -13.99 -2.60 -5.96
N MET A 29 -14.70 -2.53 -7.08
CA MET A 29 -15.32 -3.70 -7.69
C MET A 29 -14.31 -4.82 -8.00
N GLY A 30 -13.07 -4.52 -8.40
CA GLY A 30 -12.01 -5.50 -8.57
C GLY A 30 -11.72 -6.24 -7.26
N VAL A 31 -11.49 -5.51 -6.17
CA VAL A 31 -11.35 -6.06 -4.82
C VAL A 31 -12.56 -6.91 -4.42
N PHE A 32 -13.78 -6.46 -4.72
CA PHE A 32 -15.02 -7.14 -4.33
C PHE A 32 -15.45 -8.29 -5.27
N LYS A 33 -15.04 -8.27 -6.54
CA LYS A 33 -15.41 -9.24 -7.59
C LYS A 33 -14.54 -10.49 -7.54
N ILE A 34 -13.34 -10.39 -6.95
CA ILE A 34 -12.53 -11.56 -6.62
C ILE A 34 -13.32 -12.38 -5.58
N ARG A 35 -14.03 -13.37 -6.09
CA ARG A 35 -14.59 -14.48 -5.32
C ARG A 35 -13.63 -15.62 -5.61
N PRO A 36 -12.74 -15.97 -4.66
CA PRO A 36 -11.81 -17.06 -4.88
C PRO A 36 -12.62 -18.33 -5.12
N GLU A 37 -12.73 -18.72 -6.39
CA GLU A 37 -13.41 -19.96 -6.79
C GLU A 37 -12.55 -21.16 -6.40
N ASN A 38 -11.23 -20.96 -6.31
CA ASN A 38 -10.29 -21.94 -5.81
C ASN A 38 -9.38 -21.35 -4.72
N PHE A 39 -9.63 -21.73 -3.47
CA PHE A 39 -8.83 -21.32 -2.30
C PHE A 39 -7.37 -21.80 -2.35
N GLU A 40 -7.00 -22.71 -3.25
CA GLU A 40 -5.63 -23.25 -3.32
C GLU A 40 -4.56 -22.20 -3.64
N ASN A 41 -4.92 -21.05 -4.23
CA ASN A 41 -3.96 -19.94 -4.48
C ASN A 41 -4.63 -18.56 -4.43
N ILE A 42 -5.40 -18.32 -3.37
CA ILE A 42 -6.21 -17.10 -3.19
C ILE A 42 -5.43 -15.78 -3.35
N TYR A 43 -4.18 -15.75 -2.91
CA TYR A 43 -3.34 -14.57 -2.98
C TYR A 43 -2.90 -14.26 -4.42
N ASN A 44 -2.81 -15.27 -5.31
CA ASN A 44 -2.51 -15.05 -6.73
C ASN A 44 -3.64 -14.31 -7.44
N GLU A 45 -4.90 -14.66 -7.15
CA GLU A 45 -6.06 -13.93 -7.70
C GLU A 45 -6.11 -12.48 -7.20
N LEU A 46 -5.60 -12.24 -5.99
CA LEU A 46 -5.44 -10.90 -5.42
C LEU A 46 -4.22 -10.15 -5.98
N GLY A 47 -3.42 -10.75 -6.86
CA GLY A 47 -2.23 -10.14 -7.47
C GLY A 47 -0.96 -10.25 -6.64
N PHE A 48 -0.88 -11.22 -5.73
CA PHE A 48 0.25 -11.46 -4.85
C PHE A 48 0.86 -12.84 -5.06
N ALA A 49 2.11 -13.01 -4.64
CA ALA A 49 2.82 -14.27 -4.56
C ALA A 49 3.38 -14.44 -3.13
N TYR A 50 3.94 -15.63 -2.85
CA TYR A 50 4.40 -16.01 -1.51
C TYR A 50 5.91 -16.33 -1.51
N ASP A 51 6.65 -15.72 -0.58
CA ASP A 51 8.07 -15.98 -0.34
C ASP A 51 8.24 -16.86 0.90
N LYS A 52 8.40 -18.17 0.68
CA LYS A 52 8.57 -19.16 1.75
C LYS A 52 9.81 -18.95 2.63
N ASN A 53 10.84 -18.23 2.16
CA ASN A 53 12.09 -18.09 2.92
C ASN A 53 11.95 -17.04 4.02
N GLN A 54 11.10 -16.05 3.80
CA GLN A 54 10.80 -14.98 4.76
C GLN A 54 9.39 -15.14 5.36
N ASP A 55 8.58 -16.06 4.80
CA ASP A 55 7.21 -16.33 5.17
C ASP A 55 6.35 -15.04 5.10
N ILE A 56 6.33 -14.46 3.89
CA ILE A 56 5.59 -13.22 3.55
C ILE A 56 4.87 -13.33 2.21
N PHE A 57 3.80 -12.56 2.04
CA PHE A 57 3.16 -12.30 0.75
C PHE A 57 3.71 -11.01 0.13
N TYR A 58 3.75 -10.92 -1.19
CA TYR A 58 4.26 -9.75 -1.91
C TYR A 58 3.60 -9.58 -3.28
N SER A 59 3.57 -8.36 -3.82
CA SER A 59 2.91 -8.02 -5.08
C SER A 59 3.64 -8.62 -6.28
N GLU A 60 2.88 -9.08 -7.27
CA GLU A 60 3.43 -9.41 -8.58
C GLU A 60 3.58 -8.15 -9.46
N ILE A 61 4.52 -8.19 -10.42
CA ILE A 61 4.70 -7.09 -11.38
C ILE A 61 3.43 -6.89 -12.22
N GLU A 62 2.76 -7.99 -12.59
CA GLU A 62 1.56 -7.98 -13.44
C GLU A 62 0.26 -8.05 -12.62
N ALA A 63 0.31 -7.68 -11.34
CA ALA A 63 -0.86 -7.57 -10.50
C ALA A 63 -1.91 -6.63 -11.12
N TRP A 64 -3.19 -7.02 -11.12
CA TRP A 64 -4.28 -6.31 -11.80
C TRP A 64 -4.45 -4.86 -11.30
N GLN A 65 -4.01 -4.56 -10.09
CA GLN A 65 -3.96 -3.22 -9.50
C GLN A 65 -3.21 -2.23 -10.41
N ARG A 66 -2.27 -2.71 -11.22
CA ARG A 66 -1.49 -1.91 -12.18
C ARG A 66 -2.37 -1.14 -13.17
N GLU A 67 -3.52 -1.69 -13.57
CA GLU A 67 -4.43 -1.05 -14.53
C GLU A 67 -5.11 0.20 -13.96
N TYR A 68 -5.25 0.24 -12.63
CA TYR A 68 -5.94 1.31 -11.93
C TYR A 68 -5.00 2.48 -11.61
N GLY A 69 -3.71 2.20 -11.41
CA GLY A 69 -2.71 3.20 -11.06
C GLY A 69 -2.80 3.57 -9.58
N TYR A 70 -2.59 4.84 -9.25
CA TYR A 70 -2.72 5.33 -7.87
C TYR A 70 -3.39 6.71 -7.80
N CYS A 71 -4.21 6.89 -6.76
CA CYS A 71 -4.68 8.19 -6.31
C CYS A 71 -4.85 8.20 -4.78
N ARG A 72 -4.82 9.40 -4.18
CA ARG A 72 -4.96 9.61 -2.73
C ARG A 72 -6.26 9.01 -2.15
N LEU A 73 -7.31 8.85 -2.95
CA LEU A 73 -8.57 8.24 -2.50
C LEU A 73 -8.39 6.77 -2.08
N TYR A 74 -7.34 6.08 -2.55
CA TYR A 74 -7.04 4.72 -2.09
C TYR A 74 -6.56 4.71 -0.64
N ASP A 75 -5.72 5.67 -0.25
CA ASP A 75 -5.31 5.83 1.15
C ASP A 75 -6.50 6.23 2.04
N GLU A 76 -7.40 7.09 1.52
CA GLU A 76 -8.63 7.44 2.24
C GLU A 76 -9.59 6.25 2.40
N ALA A 77 -9.51 5.26 1.51
CA ALA A 77 -10.30 4.05 1.63
C ALA A 77 -9.69 3.03 2.60
N ALA A 78 -8.38 3.14 2.92
CA ALA A 78 -7.64 2.14 3.69
C ALA A 78 -8.32 1.76 5.01
N ILE A 79 -8.80 2.75 5.77
CA ILE A 79 -9.48 2.50 7.06
C ILE A 79 -10.78 1.71 6.88
N THR A 80 -11.55 2.02 5.84
CA THR A 80 -12.79 1.30 5.53
C THR A 80 -12.51 -0.11 5.04
N MET A 81 -11.31 -0.31 4.47
CA MET A 81 -10.77 -1.60 4.08
C MET A 81 -10.11 -2.38 5.24
N GLY A 82 -10.22 -1.90 6.48
CA GLY A 82 -9.66 -2.58 7.65
C GLY A 82 -8.14 -2.45 7.77
N MET A 83 -7.57 -1.37 7.24
CA MET A 83 -6.13 -1.10 7.29
C MET A 83 -5.84 0.18 8.08
N VAL A 84 -4.80 0.13 8.91
CA VAL A 84 -4.23 1.29 9.60
C VAL A 84 -2.78 1.39 9.17
N ILE A 85 -2.53 2.31 8.24
CA ILE A 85 -1.24 2.47 7.58
C ILE A 85 -0.81 3.93 7.63
N ASP A 86 0.49 4.13 7.79
CA ASP A 86 1.14 5.41 7.55
C ASP A 86 1.38 5.55 6.05
N CYS A 87 0.93 6.65 5.46
CA CYS A 87 1.18 7.04 4.08
C CYS A 87 2.19 8.19 4.04
N GLU A 88 3.07 8.19 3.05
CA GLU A 88 4.08 9.23 2.82
C GLU A 88 4.23 9.55 1.32
N PRO A 89 3.32 10.38 0.76
CA PRO A 89 3.43 10.87 -0.61
C PRO A 89 4.61 11.84 -0.78
N ILE A 90 5.59 11.46 -1.59
CA ILE A 90 6.71 12.30 -2.01
C ILE A 90 6.53 12.66 -3.48
N LYS A 91 6.00 13.85 -3.73
CA LYS A 91 5.72 14.39 -5.08
C LYS A 91 6.90 15.22 -5.56
N PHE A 92 7.37 14.97 -6.79
CA PHE A 92 8.49 15.69 -7.37
C PHE A 92 8.34 15.79 -8.89
N GLU A 93 8.98 16.79 -9.50
CA GLU A 93 8.96 16.97 -10.96
C GLU A 93 10.29 16.54 -11.56
N TYR A 94 10.22 15.81 -12.68
CA TYR A 94 11.40 15.40 -13.43
C TYR A 94 11.04 15.10 -14.88
N ASN A 95 11.81 15.69 -15.82
CA ASN A 95 11.59 15.60 -17.27
C ASN A 95 10.14 15.87 -17.69
N SER A 96 9.56 16.97 -17.20
CA SER A 96 8.20 17.42 -17.51
C SER A 96 7.09 16.41 -17.14
N LYS A 97 7.39 15.46 -16.26
CA LYS A 97 6.42 14.57 -15.61
C LYS A 97 6.33 14.92 -14.13
N GLN A 98 5.12 14.84 -13.57
CA GLN A 98 4.91 14.83 -12.13
C GLN A 98 5.03 13.40 -11.62
N TRP A 99 6.01 13.15 -10.79
CA TRP A 99 6.26 11.85 -10.17
C TRP A 99 5.73 11.83 -8.74
N LEU A 100 5.39 10.62 -8.31
CA LEU A 100 5.03 10.31 -6.94
C LEU A 100 5.79 9.04 -6.54
N ALA A 101 6.54 9.12 -5.45
CA ALA A 101 6.81 7.94 -4.65
C ALA A 101 5.83 7.95 -3.47
N GLU A 102 5.16 6.84 -3.25
CA GLU A 102 4.28 6.66 -2.11
C GLU A 102 4.85 5.52 -1.26
N LEU A 103 5.09 5.80 0.02
CA LEU A 103 5.68 4.86 0.97
C LEU A 103 4.62 4.51 2.00
N TRP A 104 4.41 3.21 2.24
CA TRP A 104 3.46 2.75 3.25
C TRP A 104 4.10 1.79 4.24
N LYS A 105 3.70 1.88 5.51
CA LYS A 105 3.91 0.85 6.53
C LYS A 105 2.71 0.79 7.46
N GLY A 106 2.36 -0.39 7.97
CA GLY A 106 1.28 -0.51 8.95
C GLY A 106 0.65 -1.89 9.07
N GLN A 107 -0.57 -1.88 9.57
CA GLN A 107 -1.43 -3.05 9.72
C GLN A 107 -2.45 -3.12 8.58
N TYR A 108 -2.46 -4.25 7.88
CA TYR A 108 -3.27 -4.57 6.71
C TYR A 108 -4.15 -5.79 7.05
N GLY A 109 -5.27 -5.56 7.75
CA GLY A 109 -6.10 -6.65 8.26
C GLY A 109 -5.32 -7.59 9.19
N MET A 110 -5.14 -8.86 8.81
CA MET A 110 -4.32 -9.83 9.56
C MET A 110 -2.82 -9.79 9.24
N THR A 111 -2.38 -8.87 8.40
CA THR A 111 -0.98 -8.79 8.00
C THR A 111 -0.35 -7.50 8.46
N THR A 112 0.91 -7.55 8.90
CA THR A 112 1.75 -6.35 9.06
C THR A 112 2.61 -6.21 7.81
N GLY A 113 2.73 -5.00 7.26
CA GLY A 113 3.39 -4.82 5.96
C GLY A 113 4.04 -3.48 5.72
N ALA A 114 4.75 -3.42 4.60
CA ALA A 114 5.28 -2.19 4.05
C ALA A 114 5.38 -2.26 2.52
N GLU A 115 5.26 -1.09 1.91
CA GLU A 115 5.12 -0.95 0.47
C GLU A 115 5.84 0.30 -0.03
N ILE A 116 6.28 0.25 -1.28
CA ILE A 116 6.77 1.40 -2.01
C ILE A 116 6.24 1.38 -3.44
N GLY A 117 5.51 2.42 -3.81
CA GLY A 117 4.97 2.63 -5.16
C GLY A 117 5.62 3.82 -5.83
N ILE A 118 6.01 3.68 -7.08
CA ILE A 118 6.50 4.78 -7.92
C ILE A 118 5.57 4.95 -9.11
N TYR A 119 5.09 6.17 -9.29
CA TYR A 119 4.11 6.51 -10.29
C TYR A 119 4.44 7.84 -10.96
N TYR A 120 3.85 8.10 -12.12
CA TYR A 120 3.95 9.41 -12.77
C TYR A 120 2.65 9.82 -13.44
N ARG A 121 2.51 11.11 -13.71
CA ARG A 121 1.46 11.68 -14.55
C ARG A 121 2.01 12.87 -15.34
N THR A 122 1.34 13.22 -16.43
CA THR A 122 1.56 14.47 -17.17
C THR A 122 0.43 15.43 -16.87
N ASP A 123 -0.81 15.04 -17.20
CA ASP A 123 -1.99 15.94 -17.18
C ASP A 123 -3.25 15.23 -16.65
N LYS A 124 -3.10 14.20 -15.81
CA LYS A 124 -4.22 13.37 -15.33
C LYS A 124 -4.36 13.45 -13.83
N GLU A 125 -5.58 13.40 -13.30
CA GLU A 125 -5.76 13.34 -11.85
C GLU A 125 -5.13 12.08 -11.21
N ILE A 126 -5.08 10.98 -11.96
CA ILE A 126 -4.57 9.68 -11.50
C ILE A 126 -3.14 9.46 -11.96
N TYR A 127 -2.31 8.99 -11.03
CA TYR A 127 -0.95 8.57 -11.30
C TYR A 127 -0.94 7.19 -11.97
N GLN A 128 -0.09 7.04 -12.99
CA GLN A 128 0.06 5.81 -13.76
C GLN A 128 1.19 4.95 -13.19
N SER A 129 0.97 3.64 -13.13
CA SER A 129 2.04 2.68 -12.84
C SER A 129 3.10 2.68 -13.93
N LEU A 130 4.36 2.40 -13.56
CA LEU A 130 5.47 2.36 -14.51
C LEU A 130 5.30 1.23 -15.52
N LYS A 131 5.78 1.44 -16.74
CA LYS A 131 5.91 0.39 -17.76
C LYS A 131 7.06 -0.56 -17.43
N ASN A 132 7.08 -1.73 -18.07
CA ASN A 132 8.07 -2.79 -17.81
C ASN A 132 9.52 -2.34 -18.09
N ASP A 133 9.73 -1.48 -19.08
CA ASP A 133 11.02 -0.87 -19.42
C ASP A 133 11.41 0.32 -18.51
N GLU A 134 10.46 0.86 -17.76
CA GLU A 134 10.64 1.99 -16.83
C GLU A 134 10.78 1.55 -15.36
N LEU A 135 10.69 0.25 -15.04
CA LEU A 135 10.73 -0.26 -13.66
C LEU A 135 12.01 0.16 -12.92
N ILE A 136 11.83 0.66 -11.70
CA ILE A 136 12.91 1.22 -10.90
C ILE A 136 13.37 0.17 -9.86
N PRO A 137 14.69 -0.08 -9.72
CA PRO A 137 15.20 -0.89 -8.62
C PRO A 137 14.90 -0.21 -7.28
N MET A 138 14.19 -0.92 -6.42
CA MET A 138 13.80 -0.45 -5.09
C MET A 138 13.95 -1.58 -4.06
N SER A 139 14.05 -1.21 -2.79
CA SER A 139 14.00 -2.16 -1.68
C SER A 139 13.29 -1.57 -0.48
N VAL A 140 12.63 -2.42 0.28
CA VAL A 140 12.01 -2.09 1.56
C VAL A 140 12.46 -3.11 2.61
N THR A 141 12.80 -2.63 3.80
CA THR A 141 13.03 -3.45 4.99
C THR A 141 12.08 -2.98 6.07
N LEU A 142 11.18 -3.86 6.52
CA LEU A 142 10.26 -3.56 7.62
C LEU A 142 10.84 -4.06 8.93
N LEU A 143 10.78 -3.23 9.95
CA LEU A 143 11.17 -3.55 11.31
C LEU A 143 9.99 -3.32 12.25
N LYS A 144 9.88 -4.18 13.26
CA LYS A 144 9.02 -3.99 14.43
C LYS A 144 9.89 -3.95 15.68
N ASN A 145 9.81 -2.88 16.47
CA ASN A 145 10.61 -2.70 17.67
C ASN A 145 12.12 -2.95 17.41
N ASN A 146 12.62 -2.39 16.30
CA ASN A 146 14.00 -2.56 15.78
C ASN A 146 14.41 -3.98 15.37
N ARG A 147 13.48 -4.94 15.33
CA ARG A 147 13.71 -6.29 14.80
C ARG A 147 13.17 -6.38 13.38
N LYS A 148 14.00 -6.85 12.46
CA LYS A 148 13.63 -7.02 11.06
C LYS A 148 12.52 -8.08 10.94
N ILE A 149 11.39 -7.71 10.34
CA ILE A 149 10.34 -8.66 9.91
C ILE A 149 10.76 -9.26 8.56
N PHE A 150 11.01 -8.43 7.56
CA PHE A 150 11.42 -8.89 6.23
C PHE A 150 12.26 -7.86 5.48
N LYS A 151 12.87 -8.29 4.37
CA LYS A 151 13.48 -7.42 3.36
C LYS A 151 13.13 -7.86 1.94
N ARG A 152 12.70 -6.92 1.11
CA ARG A 152 12.41 -7.13 -0.31
C ARG A 152 13.25 -6.18 -1.16
N ALA A 153 13.74 -6.65 -2.30
CA ALA A 153 14.46 -5.83 -3.27
C ALA A 153 14.22 -6.35 -4.69
N GLN A 154 13.70 -5.49 -5.57
CA GLN A 154 13.41 -5.85 -6.97
C GLN A 154 13.29 -4.58 -7.82
N LYS A 155 13.41 -4.71 -9.15
CA LYS A 155 12.88 -3.72 -10.08
C LYS A 155 11.35 -3.84 -10.10
N HIS A 156 10.65 -2.79 -9.72
CA HIS A 156 9.20 -2.82 -9.62
C HIS A 156 8.58 -1.45 -9.90
N TRP A 157 7.25 -1.40 -9.98
CA TRP A 157 6.46 -0.17 -9.93
C TRP A 157 5.79 -0.03 -8.55
N TRP A 158 5.42 -1.15 -7.93
CA TRP A 158 4.84 -1.23 -6.58
C TRP A 158 5.37 -2.45 -5.80
N LEU A 159 6.46 -2.28 -5.04
CA LEU A 159 7.10 -3.36 -4.29
C LEU A 159 6.50 -3.46 -2.88
N THR A 160 6.03 -4.64 -2.50
CA THR A 160 5.39 -4.86 -1.19
C THR A 160 5.99 -6.05 -0.44
N GLY A 161 5.62 -6.15 0.85
CA GLY A 161 5.77 -7.34 1.67
C GLY A 161 4.81 -7.32 2.85
N PHE A 162 4.19 -8.46 3.15
CA PHE A 162 3.16 -8.62 4.17
C PHE A 162 3.39 -9.90 4.99
N LYS A 163 3.54 -9.75 6.30
CA LYS A 163 3.68 -10.85 7.26
C LYS A 163 2.31 -11.19 7.85
N LEU A 164 1.84 -12.41 7.64
CA LEU A 164 0.55 -12.89 8.17
C LEU A 164 0.65 -13.26 9.65
N GLY A 165 -0.41 -12.97 10.41
CA GLY A 165 -0.54 -13.33 11.82
C GLY A 165 0.23 -12.41 12.78
N GLU A 166 0.95 -11.43 12.25
CA GLU A 166 1.68 -10.44 13.03
C GLU A 166 0.81 -9.18 13.19
N PHE A 167 0.36 -8.92 14.41
CA PHE A 167 -0.29 -7.66 14.78
C PHE A 167 0.76 -6.60 15.13
N SER A 168 0.63 -5.39 14.59
CA SER A 168 1.49 -4.26 14.94
C SER A 168 0.68 -2.96 15.04
N THR A 169 1.09 -2.05 15.92
CA THR A 169 0.67 -0.64 15.82
C THR A 169 1.65 0.17 14.97
N PRO A 170 1.24 1.29 14.37
CA PRO A 170 2.10 2.13 13.54
C PRO A 170 3.40 2.57 14.23
N GLU A 171 3.36 2.83 15.54
CA GLU A 171 4.49 3.30 16.35
C GLU A 171 5.53 2.21 16.61
N GLU A 172 5.13 0.94 16.58
CA GLU A 172 6.07 -0.18 16.70
C GLU A 172 6.88 -0.38 15.41
N LEU A 173 6.40 0.15 14.28
CA LEU A 173 6.94 -0.10 12.96
C LEU A 173 7.86 1.01 12.47
N SER A 174 9.00 0.61 11.90
CA SER A 174 9.83 1.46 11.07
C SER A 174 10.17 0.77 9.76
N ALA A 175 10.36 1.55 8.69
CA ALA A 175 10.67 1.03 7.37
C ALA A 175 11.84 1.76 6.73
N LEU A 176 12.83 0.99 6.26
CA LEU A 176 13.93 1.51 5.45
C LEU A 176 13.63 1.28 3.97
N TYR A 177 13.36 2.37 3.27
CA TYR A 177 13.16 2.40 1.83
C TYR A 177 14.45 2.79 1.12
N GLN A 178 14.71 2.18 -0.03
CA GLN A 178 15.78 2.58 -0.92
C GLN A 178 15.31 2.55 -2.36
N ILE A 179 15.62 3.60 -3.12
CA ILE A 179 15.27 3.75 -4.52
C ILE A 179 16.53 4.06 -5.30
N LYS A 180 16.80 3.32 -6.39
CA LYS A 180 17.87 3.62 -7.33
C LYS A 180 17.28 4.25 -8.59
N PHE A 181 17.21 5.58 -8.60
CA PHE A 181 16.71 6.34 -9.74
C PHE A 181 17.58 6.16 -11.00
N PRO A 182 17.00 6.39 -12.20
CA PRO A 182 17.70 6.26 -13.48
C PRO A 182 18.95 7.13 -13.59
N ASP A 183 18.91 8.34 -13.02
CA ASP A 183 20.05 9.25 -12.99
C ASP A 183 20.13 10.06 -11.68
N ARG A 184 21.20 10.87 -11.58
CA ARG A 184 21.44 11.71 -10.40
C ARG A 184 20.46 12.87 -10.28
N LYS A 185 19.91 13.37 -11.40
CA LYS A 185 19.01 14.52 -11.42
C LYS A 185 17.64 14.15 -10.86
N MET A 186 17.11 12.98 -11.23
CA MET A 186 15.85 12.47 -10.67
C MET A 186 16.00 12.15 -9.18
N ALA A 187 17.13 11.56 -8.77
CA ALA A 187 17.41 11.32 -7.35
C ALA A 187 17.52 12.61 -6.54
N GLN A 188 18.10 13.66 -7.12
CA GLN A 188 18.18 14.98 -6.49
C GLN A 188 16.78 15.62 -6.38
N ALA A 189 15.96 15.58 -7.43
CA ALA A 189 14.59 16.10 -7.37
C ALA A 189 13.75 15.39 -6.29
N PHE A 190 13.92 14.08 -6.14
CA PHE A 190 13.29 13.32 -5.06
C PHE A 190 13.81 13.71 -3.67
N GLU A 191 15.14 13.85 -3.50
CA GLU A 191 15.76 14.31 -2.24
C GLU A 191 15.23 15.68 -1.83
N GLU A 192 15.19 16.64 -2.76
CA GLU A 192 14.66 17.98 -2.51
C GLU A 192 13.19 17.94 -2.09
N ALA A 193 12.37 17.11 -2.75
CA ALA A 193 10.97 16.92 -2.35
C ALA A 193 10.81 16.28 -0.96
N ALA A 194 11.65 15.29 -0.63
CA ALA A 194 11.65 14.67 0.70
C ALA A 194 12.05 15.69 1.79
N ILE A 195 13.06 16.52 1.54
CA ILE A 195 13.45 17.59 2.45
C ILE A 195 12.29 18.59 2.64
N ASN A 196 11.60 18.96 1.56
CA ASN A 196 10.50 19.91 1.61
C ASN A 196 9.30 19.44 2.45
N ILE A 197 9.07 18.12 2.55
CA ILE A 197 8.02 17.58 3.42
C ILE A 197 8.49 17.36 4.86
N GLY A 198 9.78 17.52 5.16
CA GLY A 198 10.31 17.49 6.53
C GLY A 198 11.34 16.39 6.82
N TYR A 199 11.85 15.68 5.82
CA TYR A 199 13.00 14.78 6.03
C TYR A 199 14.31 15.57 6.20
N SER A 200 15.25 15.00 6.95
CA SER A 200 16.54 15.59 7.28
C SER A 200 17.67 14.57 7.09
N SER A 201 18.92 14.96 7.36
CA SER A 201 20.05 14.02 7.30
C SER A 201 19.98 12.85 8.29
N GLU A 202 19.06 12.89 9.27
CA GLU A 202 18.86 11.79 10.23
C GLU A 202 18.11 10.61 9.61
N ASP A 203 17.17 10.88 8.71
CA ASP A 203 16.24 9.91 8.13
C ASP A 203 16.28 9.86 6.58
N LEU A 204 17.06 10.73 5.94
CA LEU A 204 17.27 10.79 4.49
C LEU A 204 18.75 10.74 4.14
N TYR A 205 19.09 9.87 3.19
CA TYR A 205 20.45 9.76 2.65
C TYR A 205 20.43 9.59 1.14
N ARG A 206 21.23 10.37 0.42
CA ARG A 206 21.46 10.16 -1.02
C ARG A 206 22.93 9.91 -1.34
N ARG A 207 23.17 8.95 -2.21
CA ARG A 207 24.46 8.70 -2.86
C ARG A 207 24.28 8.49 -4.35
N LYS A 208 24.79 9.45 -5.15
CA LYS A 208 24.62 9.46 -6.61
C LYS A 208 23.14 9.41 -6.98
N SER A 209 22.66 8.31 -7.57
CA SER A 209 21.26 8.10 -7.95
C SER A 209 20.49 7.20 -6.97
N ILE A 210 21.09 6.82 -5.85
CA ILE A 210 20.43 6.03 -4.80
C ILE A 210 19.98 6.97 -3.69
N VAL A 211 18.71 6.92 -3.33
CA VAL A 211 18.15 7.60 -2.15
C VAL A 211 17.64 6.56 -1.18
N GLN A 212 17.82 6.81 0.12
CA GLN A 212 17.31 6.03 1.23
C GLN A 212 16.46 6.92 2.13
N ILE A 213 15.31 6.40 2.57
CA ILE A 213 14.45 7.02 3.57
C ILE A 213 14.24 6.01 4.71
N TYR A 214 14.50 6.43 5.94
CA TYR A 214 14.16 5.68 7.14
C TYR A 214 12.91 6.30 7.78
N MET A 215 11.76 5.68 7.52
CA MET A 215 10.46 6.17 7.99
C MET A 215 10.11 5.53 9.33
N THR A 216 10.13 6.31 10.39
CA THR A 216 9.57 5.96 11.71
C THR A 216 8.19 6.58 11.88
N THR A 217 8.11 7.90 11.74
CA THR A 217 6.87 8.69 11.75
C THR A 217 6.76 9.42 10.42
N PRO A 218 5.60 9.36 9.74
CA PRO A 218 5.41 10.07 8.49
C PRO A 218 5.49 11.58 8.69
N LYS A 219 6.01 12.30 7.70
CA LYS A 219 6.16 13.76 7.69
C LYS A 219 4.95 14.47 7.08
N THR A 220 4.15 13.74 6.30
CA THR A 220 2.94 14.25 5.65
C THR A 220 1.65 13.93 6.42
N GLN A 221 0.60 14.66 6.09
CA GLN A 221 -0.73 14.48 6.67
C GLN A 221 -1.33 13.13 6.25
N GLN A 222 -1.65 12.33 7.27
CA GLN A 222 -2.33 11.04 7.14
C GLN A 222 -3.77 11.19 6.60
N PRO A 223 -4.36 10.13 6.03
CA PRO A 223 -5.72 10.17 5.50
C PRO A 223 -6.73 10.73 6.50
N PHE A 224 -7.62 11.63 6.05
CA PHE A 224 -8.62 12.26 6.93
C PHE A 224 -9.62 11.25 7.49
N SER A 225 -9.88 10.21 6.72
CA SER A 225 -10.68 9.04 7.10
C SER A 225 -10.11 8.28 8.30
N ARG A 226 -8.80 8.29 8.52
CA ARG A 226 -8.10 7.68 9.67
C ARG A 226 -8.25 8.55 10.91
N THR A 227 -9.47 8.58 11.45
CA THR A 227 -9.75 9.24 12.74
C THR A 227 -9.28 8.36 13.90
N PRO A 228 -8.96 8.92 15.10
CA PRO A 228 -8.52 8.13 16.25
C PRO A 228 -9.49 6.99 16.63
N ILE A 229 -10.80 7.25 16.57
CA ILE A 229 -11.83 6.26 16.88
C ILE A 229 -11.85 5.14 15.83
N ALA A 230 -11.77 5.49 14.54
CA ALA A 230 -11.76 4.49 13.48
C ALA A 230 -10.49 3.63 13.55
N GLU A 231 -9.34 4.25 13.83
CA GLU A 231 -8.07 3.57 14.03
C GLU A 231 -8.13 2.58 15.19
N GLU A 232 -8.66 2.98 16.35
CA GLU A 232 -8.83 2.09 17.51
C GLU A 232 -9.68 0.86 17.17
N ILE A 233 -10.81 1.06 16.50
CA ILE A 233 -11.71 -0.02 16.08
C ILE A 233 -11.03 -0.99 15.11
N VAL A 234 -10.34 -0.45 14.10
CA VAL A 234 -9.68 -1.28 13.08
C VAL A 234 -8.49 -2.03 13.65
N LEU A 235 -7.69 -1.41 14.53
CA LEU A 235 -6.59 -2.09 15.22
C LEU A 235 -7.11 -3.16 16.19
N ALA A 236 -8.19 -2.90 16.93
CA ALA A 236 -8.81 -3.91 17.80
C ALA A 236 -9.29 -5.14 16.99
N ASN A 237 -9.93 -4.91 15.85
CA ASN A 237 -10.33 -6.00 14.96
C ASN A 237 -9.12 -6.76 14.40
N SER A 238 -8.09 -6.04 13.95
CA SER A 238 -6.86 -6.65 13.41
C SER A 238 -6.15 -7.51 14.46
N ARG A 239 -6.08 -7.03 15.71
CA ARG A 239 -5.55 -7.78 16.85
C ARG A 239 -6.31 -9.07 17.08
N ASN A 240 -7.64 -8.99 17.21
CA ASN A 240 -8.49 -10.16 17.44
C ASN A 240 -8.35 -11.20 16.31
N LEU A 241 -8.21 -10.75 15.06
CA LEU A 241 -8.02 -11.65 13.93
C LEU A 241 -6.64 -12.32 13.96
N CYS A 242 -5.57 -11.58 14.29
CA CYS A 242 -4.23 -12.16 14.44
C CYS A 242 -4.17 -13.16 15.61
N GLU A 243 -4.79 -12.84 16.75
CA GLU A 243 -4.91 -13.77 17.89
C GLU A 243 -5.67 -15.03 17.49
N ALA A 244 -6.82 -14.90 16.82
CA ALA A 244 -7.59 -16.05 16.34
C ALA A 244 -6.82 -16.91 15.31
N TYR A 245 -5.95 -16.30 14.50
CA TYR A 245 -5.04 -17.01 13.60
C TYR A 245 -3.98 -17.79 14.40
N ASN A 246 -3.30 -17.12 15.34
CA ASN A 246 -2.23 -17.71 16.16
C ASN A 246 -2.73 -18.78 17.14
N ASP A 247 -4.00 -18.75 17.55
CA ASP A 247 -4.63 -19.82 18.34
C ASP A 247 -4.80 -21.14 17.56
N ILE A 248 -4.78 -21.07 16.23
CA ILE A 248 -5.01 -22.22 15.34
C ILE A 248 -3.71 -22.72 14.74
N VAL A 249 -2.82 -21.80 14.38
CA VAL A 249 -1.61 -22.06 13.61
C VAL A 249 -0.42 -22.17 14.57
N ASP A 250 0.22 -23.33 14.56
CA ASP A 250 1.41 -23.60 15.37
C ASP A 250 2.61 -22.78 14.86
N GLU A 251 3.51 -22.35 15.77
CA GLU A 251 4.68 -21.52 15.44
C GLU A 251 5.65 -22.20 14.45
N SER A 252 5.60 -23.54 14.31
CA SER A 252 6.40 -24.27 13.32
C SER A 252 5.82 -24.24 11.91
N MET A 253 4.57 -23.78 11.74
CA MET A 253 3.89 -23.70 10.45
C MET A 253 4.18 -22.37 9.77
N ASN A 254 4.30 -22.41 8.44
CA ASN A 254 4.36 -21.19 7.64
C ASN A 254 2.96 -20.69 7.26
N ALA A 255 2.86 -19.48 6.73
CA ALA A 255 1.59 -18.83 6.41
C ALA A 255 0.72 -19.62 5.43
N GLN A 256 1.32 -20.30 4.45
CA GLN A 256 0.57 -21.13 3.50
C GLN A 256 -0.08 -22.32 4.21
N GLN A 257 0.67 -23.02 5.06
CA GLN A 257 0.15 -24.12 5.88
C GLN A 257 -0.91 -23.62 6.88
N GLY A 258 -0.71 -22.43 7.46
CA GLY A 258 -1.67 -21.78 8.33
C GLY A 258 -2.99 -21.45 7.65
N ILE A 259 -2.94 -20.92 6.41
CA ILE A 259 -4.14 -20.68 5.60
C ILE A 259 -4.88 -21.99 5.29
N GLU A 260 -4.16 -23.04 4.91
CA GLU A 260 -4.75 -24.37 4.67
C GLU A 260 -5.45 -24.93 5.91
N LEU A 261 -4.81 -24.79 7.08
CA LEU A 261 -5.38 -25.25 8.35
C LEU A 261 -6.62 -24.45 8.76
N ILE A 262 -6.61 -23.12 8.57
CA ILE A 262 -7.76 -22.27 8.87
C ILE A 262 -8.91 -22.56 7.90
N LYS A 263 -8.61 -22.83 6.63
CA LYS A 263 -9.61 -23.26 5.64
C LYS A 263 -10.34 -24.52 6.10
N GLU A 264 -9.62 -25.48 6.66
CA GLU A 264 -10.20 -26.72 7.19
C GLU A 264 -10.98 -26.49 8.49
N LYS A 265 -10.38 -25.79 9.47
CA LYS A 265 -10.91 -25.71 10.84
C LYS A 265 -11.90 -24.58 11.07
N LYS A 266 -11.71 -23.43 10.41
CA LYS A 266 -12.53 -22.21 10.59
C LYS A 266 -12.66 -21.43 9.26
N PRO A 267 -13.38 -21.96 8.25
CA PRO A 267 -13.55 -21.29 6.96
C PRO A 267 -14.20 -19.90 7.07
N GLU A 268 -15.02 -19.65 8.09
CA GLU A 268 -15.58 -18.32 8.35
C GLU A 268 -14.53 -17.29 8.80
N LEU A 269 -13.45 -17.72 9.46
CA LEU A 269 -12.32 -16.85 9.80
C LEU A 269 -11.54 -16.47 8.53
N LEU A 270 -11.31 -17.44 7.64
CA LEU A 270 -10.73 -17.19 6.32
C LEU A 270 -11.61 -16.27 5.48
N LYS A 271 -12.93 -16.43 5.53
CA LYS A 271 -13.84 -15.50 4.87
C LYS A 271 -13.74 -14.11 5.48
N SER A 272 -13.73 -13.99 6.80
CA SER A 272 -13.55 -12.70 7.49
C SER A 272 -12.23 -12.03 7.12
N PHE A 273 -11.16 -12.80 6.89
CA PHE A 273 -9.87 -12.30 6.38
C PHE A 273 -9.98 -11.66 5.01
N LEU A 274 -10.63 -12.35 4.08
CA LEU A 274 -10.80 -11.89 2.70
C LEU A 274 -11.82 -10.76 2.59
N GLU A 275 -12.73 -10.71 3.56
CA GLU A 275 -13.75 -9.68 3.69
C GLU A 275 -13.32 -8.56 4.65
N THR A 276 -12.09 -8.58 5.19
CA THR A 276 -11.60 -7.46 6.01
C THR A 276 -11.62 -6.22 5.13
N GLY A 277 -12.49 -5.27 5.47
CA GLY A 277 -12.78 -4.11 4.64
C GLY A 277 -14.17 -4.02 4.00
N ARG A 278 -14.99 -5.07 4.15
CA ARG A 278 -16.41 -5.00 3.85
C ARG A 278 -17.12 -4.45 5.08
N VAL A 279 -17.49 -3.17 5.07
CA VAL A 279 -18.37 -2.60 6.10
C VAL A 279 -19.65 -3.45 6.14
N ARG A 280 -19.83 -4.25 7.20
CA ARG A 280 -21.11 -4.90 7.50
C ARG A 280 -22.12 -3.80 7.83
N GLY A 281 -22.85 -3.34 6.80
CA GLY A 281 -23.88 -2.31 7.00
C GLY A 281 -24.42 -1.61 5.75
N LEU A 282 -23.77 -1.71 4.58
CA LEU A 282 -24.23 -1.03 3.36
C LEU A 282 -25.04 -1.89 2.39
N TYR A 283 -25.31 -3.14 2.75
CA TYR A 283 -26.17 -4.05 1.99
C TYR A 283 -27.24 -4.63 2.90
N LYS A 284 -28.22 -3.79 3.24
CA LYS A 284 -29.58 -4.21 3.59
C LYS A 284 -30.55 -3.37 2.76
#